data_AF-A0A1V6F574-F1
#
_entry.id   AF-A0A1V6F574-F1
#
_cell.length_a   1.000
_cell.length_b   1.000
_cell.length_c   1.000
_cell.angle_alpha   90.00
_cell.angle_beta   90.00
_cell.angle_gamma   90.00
#
_symmetry.space_group_name_H-M   'P 1'
#
loop_
_entity.id
_entity.type
_entity.pdbx_description
1 polymer ?
#
loop_
_entity_poly.entity_id
_entity_poly.type
_entity_poly.pdbx_seq_one_letter_code
_entity_poly.pdbx_strand_id
1 'polypeptide(L)' 'MVGAEQDYEVVNKFLSNAFIICPLTQTIAERTVLLRQKYRMKLPDAIIWATAQVNEALLITRNTRDFPIEDTTVHVPYRV' A
#
# COMPACT_ATOMS: atom_id res chain seq x y z
N MET A 1 19.29 -9.14 11.34
CA MET A 1 18.36 -8.09 10.87
C MET A 1 18.70 -6.84 11.66
N VAL A 2 19.16 -5.76 11.02
CA VAL A 2 19.70 -4.61 11.77
C VAL A 2 18.54 -3.77 12.32
N GLY A 3 18.43 -3.69 13.66
CA GLY A 3 17.82 -2.54 14.36
C GLY A 3 16.37 -2.61 14.87
N ALA A 4 15.71 -3.77 14.97
CA ALA A 4 14.27 -3.81 15.33
C ALA A 4 13.84 -4.78 16.44
N GLU A 5 14.74 -5.53 17.08
CA GLU A 5 14.30 -6.49 18.11
C GLU A 5 13.75 -5.82 19.36
N GLN A 6 14.25 -4.63 19.73
CA GLN A 6 13.84 -3.97 20.99
C GLN A 6 12.47 -3.27 20.90
N ASP A 7 12.00 -2.90 19.70
CA ASP A 7 10.77 -2.11 19.53
C ASP A 7 9.64 -2.87 18.78
N TYR A 8 9.88 -4.12 18.37
CA TYR A 8 8.92 -4.88 17.56
C TYR A 8 7.53 -4.94 18.18
N GLU A 9 7.44 -5.20 19.48
CA GLU A 9 6.17 -5.29 20.19
C GLU A 9 5.46 -3.94 20.27
N VAL A 10 6.21 -2.85 20.48
CA VAL A 10 5.67 -1.48 20.51
C VAL A 10 5.10 -1.09 19.15
N VAL A 11 5.86 -1.36 18.08
CA VAL A 11 5.43 -1.08 16.70
C VAL A 11 4.19 -1.89 16.35
N ASN A 12 4.18 -3.19 16.64
CA ASN A 12 3.02 -4.04 16.35
C ASN A 12 1.77 -3.61 17.12
N LYS A 13 1.91 -3.25 18.41
CA LYS A 13 0.80 -2.73 19.21
C LYS A 13 0.27 -1.43 18.63
N PHE A 14 1.14 -0.50 18.27
CA PHE A 14 0.73 0.76 17.64
C PHE A 14 -0.03 0.51 16.34
N LEU A 15 0.54 -0.30 15.43
CA LEU A 15 -0.08 -0.57 14.13
C LEU A 15 -1.44 -1.28 14.27
N SER A 16 -1.54 -2.26 15.17
CA SER A 16 -2.77 -3.03 15.36
C SER A 16 -3.87 -2.23 16.06
N ASN A 17 -3.51 -1.26 16.92
CA ASN A 17 -4.48 -0.46 17.66
C ASN A 17 -4.93 0.78 16.89
N ALA A 18 -4.06 1.36 16.05
CA ALA A 18 -4.34 2.61 15.35
C ALA A 18 -4.92 2.41 13.94
N PHE A 19 -4.74 1.23 13.33
CA PHE A 19 -5.10 1.00 11.93
C PHE A 19 -5.82 -0.32 11.71
N ILE A 20 -6.61 -0.36 10.65
CA ILE A 20 -7.19 -1.59 10.13
C ILE A 20 -6.15 -2.29 9.25
N ILE A 21 -5.76 -3.50 9.63
CA ILE A 21 -4.82 -4.31 8.85
C ILE A 21 -5.60 -5.02 7.74
N CYS A 22 -5.31 -4.67 6.49
CA CYS A 22 -5.92 -5.31 5.32
C CYS A 22 -5.14 -6.61 4.97
N PRO A 23 -5.76 -7.80 5.05
CA PRO A 23 -5.10 -9.04 4.66
C PRO A 23 -4.98 -9.14 3.13
N LEU A 24 -3.98 -9.87 2.64
CA LEU A 24 -3.88 -10.21 1.22
C LEU A 24 -4.91 -11.29 0.86
N THR A 25 -6.09 -10.85 0.41
CA THR A 25 -7.16 -11.75 -0.04
C THR A 25 -6.97 -12.16 -1.50
N GLN A 26 -7.69 -13.20 -1.93
CA GLN A 26 -7.71 -13.63 -3.33
C GLN A 26 -8.11 -12.49 -4.29
N THR A 27 -9.11 -11.69 -3.92
CA THR A 27 -9.55 -10.52 -4.70
C THR A 27 -8.43 -9.48 -4.88
N ILE A 28 -7.66 -9.22 -3.81
CA ILE A 28 -6.51 -8.32 -3.88
C ILE A 28 -5.40 -8.92 -4.75
N ALA A 29 -5.15 -10.23 -4.64
CA ALA A 29 -4.15 -10.91 -5.45
C ALA A 29 -4.49 -10.86 -6.95
N GLU A 30 -5.74 -11.11 -7.32
CA GLU A 30 -6.22 -11.00 -8.71
C GLU A 30 -6.09 -9.57 -9.23
N ARG A 31 -6.51 -8.57 -8.43
CA ARG A 31 -6.37 -7.16 -8.80
C ARG A 31 -4.91 -6.75 -8.95
N THR A 32 -4.03 -7.27 -8.10
CA THR A 32 -2.57 -7.04 -8.16
C THR A 32 -2.01 -7.48 -9.51
N VAL A 33 -2.39 -8.67 -10.00
CA VAL A 33 -1.92 -9.19 -11.30
C VAL A 33 -2.36 -8.26 -12.44
N LEU A 34 -3.62 -7.82 -12.43
CA LEU A 34 -4.16 -6.90 -13.44
C LEU A 34 -3.40 -5.57 -13.46
N LEU A 35 -3.17 -4.97 -12.29
CA LEU A 35 -2.42 -3.71 -12.18
C LEU A 35 -0.97 -3.88 -12.64
N ARG A 36 -0.31 -4.97 -12.24
CA ARG A 36 1.07 -5.25 -12.64
C ARG A 36 1.20 -5.45 -14.15
N GLN A 37 0.25 -6.13 -14.79
CA GLN A 37 0.25 -6.30 -16.26
C GLN A 37 0.01 -4.96 -16.97
N LYS A 38 -0.94 -4.16 -16.48
CA LYS A 38 -1.32 -2.88 -17.09
C LYS A 38 -0.22 -1.81 -16.95
N TYR A 39 0.35 -1.65 -15.75
CA TYR A 39 1.27 -0.56 -15.42
C TYR A 39 2.74 -0.98 -15.37
N ARG A 40 3.04 -2.28 -15.46
CA ARG A 40 4.41 -2.84 -15.35
C ARG A 40 5.15 -2.45 -14.05
N MET A 41 4.41 -2.10 -13.01
CA MET A 41 4.95 -1.72 -11.70
C MET A 41 5.47 -2.93 -10.91
N LYS A 42 6.26 -2.70 -9.87
CA LYS A 42 6.81 -3.78 -9.02
C LYS A 42 5.68 -4.48 -8.25
N LEU A 43 5.89 -5.76 -7.92
CA LEU A 43 4.88 -6.58 -7.25
C LEU A 43 4.44 -6.00 -5.90
N PRO A 44 5.33 -5.55 -5.01
CA PRO A 44 4.92 -4.95 -3.73
C PRO A 44 4.06 -3.70 -3.92
N ASP A 45 4.42 -2.82 -4.85
CA ASP A 45 3.67 -1.59 -5.12
C ASP A 45 2.28 -1.92 -5.71
N ALA A 46 2.20 -2.92 -6.59
CA ALA A 46 0.93 -3.39 -7.13
C ALA A 46 0.01 -3.96 -6.05
N ILE A 47 0.56 -4.68 -5.06
CA ILE A 47 -0.21 -5.20 -3.91
C ILE A 47 -0.80 -4.05 -3.10
N ILE A 48 0.01 -3.04 -2.79
CA ILE A 48 -0.42 -1.87 -2.01
C ILE A 48 -1.57 -1.14 -2.75
N TRP A 49 -1.41 -0.88 -4.04
CA TRP A 49 -2.43 -0.17 -4.80
C TRP A 49 -3.70 -0.99 -5.05
N ALA A 50 -3.56 -2.30 -5.31
CA ALA A 50 -4.68 -3.22 -5.40
C ALA A 50 -5.47 -3.26 -4.10
N THR A 51 -4.78 -3.28 -2.96
CA THR A 51 -5.41 -3.25 -1.62
C THR A 51 -6.25 -1.99 -1.45
N ALA A 52 -5.72 -0.82 -1.82
CA ALA A 52 -6.46 0.44 -1.77
C ALA A 52 -7.69 0.40 -2.69
N GLN A 53 -7.54 -0.04 -3.95
CA GLN A 53 -8.64 -0.08 -4.92
C GLN A 53 -9.76 -1.06 -4.53
N VAL A 54 -9.42 -2.25 -4.01
CA VAL A 54 -10.42 -3.24 -3.59
C VAL A 54 -11.21 -2.77 -2.36
N ASN A 55 -10.59 -1.98 -1.49
CA ASN A 55 -11.24 -1.41 -0.31
C ASN A 55 -11.81 0.00 -0.56
N GLU A 56 -11.90 0.44 -1.82
CA GLU A 56 -12.40 1.78 -2.20
C GLU A 56 -11.71 2.93 -1.46
N ALA A 57 -10.42 2.74 -1.14
CA ALA A 57 -9.62 3.68 -0.36
C ALA A 57 -8.67 4.50 -1.25
N LEU A 58 -8.31 5.69 -0.76
CA LEU A 58 -7.26 6.52 -1.35
C LEU A 58 -5.89 6.00 -0.95
N LEU A 59 -5.01 5.83 -1.94
CA LEU A 59 -3.60 5.54 -1.70
C LEU A 59 -2.84 6.83 -1.40
N ILE A 60 -2.48 7.02 -0.13
CA ILE A 60 -1.62 8.13 0.29
C ILE A 60 -0.16 7.71 0.17
N THR A 61 0.61 8.38 -0.69
CA THR A 61 2.03 8.02 -0.89
C THR A 61 2.89 9.22 -1.27
N ARG A 62 4.12 9.26 -0.74
CA ARG A 62 5.17 10.18 -1.22
C ARG A 62 5.96 9.60 -2.39
N ASN A 63 5.73 8.35 -2.75
CA ASN A 63 6.39 7.71 -3.88
C ASN A 63 5.68 8.09 -5.19
N THR A 64 6.04 9.26 -5.73
CA THR A 64 5.46 9.77 -6.97
C THR A 64 6.04 9.11 -8.23
N ARG A 65 7.04 8.23 -8.08
CA ARG A 65 7.73 7.58 -9.20
C ARG A 65 7.12 6.24 -9.55
N ASP A 66 6.78 5.44 -8.54
CA ASP A 66 6.32 4.06 -8.75
C ASP A 66 4.78 3.95 -8.84
N PHE A 67 4.03 5.03 -8.53
CA PHE A 67 2.57 5.07 -8.61
C PHE A 67 2.09 6.11 -9.63
N PRO A 68 1.01 5.84 -10.37
CA PRO A 68 0.47 6.77 -11.36
C PRO A 68 -0.28 7.92 -10.67
N ILE A 69 0.41 9.05 -10.50
CA ILE A 69 -0.15 10.25 -9.83
C ILE A 69 -1.33 10.90 -10.56
N GLU A 70 -1.55 10.57 -11.82
CA GLU A 70 -2.70 11.03 -12.61
C GLU A 70 -4.00 10.28 -12.25
N ASP A 71 -3.88 9.15 -11.55
CA ASP A 71 -5.04 8.42 -11.07
C ASP A 71 -5.64 9.11 -9.84
N THR A 72 -6.95 9.39 -9.89
CA THR A 72 -7.66 10.11 -8.81
C THR A 72 -7.65 9.35 -7.48
N THR A 73 -7.32 8.06 -7.48
CA THR A 73 -7.19 7.24 -6.26
C THR A 73 -5.84 7.37 -5.58
N VAL A 74 -4.86 8.07 -6.17
CA VAL A 74 -3.51 8.26 -5.61
C VAL A 74 -3.33 9.72 -5.19
N HIS A 75 -3.04 9.94 -3.91
CA HIS A 75 -2.82 11.28 -3.35
C HIS A 75 -1.43 11.44 -2.74
N VAL A 76 -0.77 12.54 -3.08
CA VAL A 76 0.57 12.88 -2.59
C VAL A 76 0.44 13.88 -1.45
N PRO A 77 0.73 13.49 -0.20
CA PRO A 77 0.56 14.37 0.95
C PRO A 77 1.65 15.45 1.00
N TYR A 78 1.39 16.51 1.78
CA TYR A 78 2.35 17.58 2.10
C TYR A 78 2.81 18.44 0.90
N ARG A 79 1.96 18.61 -0.12
CA ARG A 79 2.17 19.63 -1.14
C ARG A 79 1.78 21.01 -0.57
N VAL A 80 2.70 21.96 -0.62
CA VAL A 80 2.52 23.37 -0.21
C VAL A 80 2.20 24.20 -1.45
#